data_AF-E6LIP6-F1
#
_entry.id   AF-E6LIP6-F1
#
_cell.length_a   1.000
_cell.length_b   1.000
_cell.length_c   1.000
_cell.angle_alpha   90.00
_cell.angle_beta   90.00
_cell.angle_gamma   90.00
#
_symmetry.space_group_name_H-M   'P 1'
#
loop_
_entity.id
_entity.type
_entity.pdbx_description
1 polymer ?
#
loop_
_entity_poly.entity_id
_entity_poly.type
_entity_poly.pdbx_seq_one_letter_code
_entity_poly.pdbx_strand_id
1 'polypeptide(L)'
;MNGLREFFGNIPMFQKQVEREIEEKGIEPSEGIKKMEFSRQVIRNVVIGVLVVGILAFMGISYFNNKNQPPVSLTTTSTKQSTETSENATETSSQAAQGSSDHLLKLSAKERADEATEAFESWYKSFSNGDVVLEINKELLKEGSGGTSPIELQTKLIDNLKAKFGDKVSDDFYTGLQTSFNFNPVIVDSAKGLTISKQNDDQSQWLNIWFLNTLKKEANTQIVLRNDFPYEWVDWRNDARHRDAYKNIFTQIDWDNDLGYEVVGIDLTNSKKNIEGVSIVFVIMKYNDKLDKWQVTGSIGGIV
;
A
#
# COMPACT_ATOMS: atom_id res chain seq x y z
N MET A 1 -14.90 -14.43 23.99
CA MET A 1 -14.44 -13.02 24.00
C MET A 1 -13.32 -12.75 25.03
N ASN A 2 -12.33 -13.65 25.24
CA ASN A 2 -11.15 -13.36 26.09
C ASN A 2 -9.82 -13.95 25.58
N GLY A 3 -9.78 -14.65 24.44
CA GLY A 3 -8.56 -15.35 23.98
C GLY A 3 -7.49 -14.48 23.32
N LEU A 4 -7.85 -13.35 22.70
CA LEU A 4 -6.90 -12.49 21.97
C LEU A 4 -6.11 -11.57 22.92
N ARG A 5 -6.72 -11.12 24.02
CA ARG A 5 -6.05 -10.30 25.05
C ARG A 5 -4.99 -11.09 25.83
N GLU A 6 -5.13 -12.41 25.94
CA GLU A 6 -4.11 -13.31 26.49
C GLU A 6 -2.97 -13.59 25.50
N PHE A 7 -3.23 -13.59 24.19
CA PHE A 7 -2.20 -13.86 23.18
C PHE A 7 -1.25 -12.68 22.97
N PHE A 8 -1.76 -11.45 22.94
CA PHE A 8 -0.90 -10.25 22.90
C PHE A 8 -0.31 -9.86 24.25
N GLY A 9 -0.86 -10.38 25.35
CA GLY A 9 -0.41 -10.11 26.71
C GLY A 9 0.55 -11.14 27.32
N ASN A 10 0.70 -12.35 26.74
CA ASN A 10 1.39 -13.44 27.43
C ASN A 10 2.09 -14.47 26.50
N ILE A 11 3.11 -14.07 25.74
CA ILE A 11 3.97 -15.01 24.99
C ILE A 11 5.36 -15.15 25.67
N PRO A 12 5.53 -16.03 26.67
CA PRO A 12 6.84 -16.42 27.17
C PRO A 12 7.40 -17.71 26.53
N MET A 13 6.90 -18.17 25.38
CA MET A 13 7.30 -19.48 24.82
C MET A 13 8.34 -19.46 23.69
N PHE A 14 8.77 -18.30 23.18
CA PHE A 14 9.81 -18.23 22.14
C PHE A 14 11.24 -17.99 22.66
N GLN A 15 11.43 -17.68 23.95
CA GLN A 15 12.79 -17.54 24.52
C GLN A 15 13.48 -18.88 24.80
N LYS A 16 12.75 -19.93 25.20
CA LYS A 16 13.37 -21.19 25.66
C LYS A 16 13.88 -22.14 24.57
N GLN A 17 13.52 -21.94 23.29
CA GLN A 17 14.04 -22.74 22.18
C GLN A 17 15.26 -22.12 21.50
N VAL A 18 15.44 -20.80 21.57
CA VAL A 18 16.60 -20.11 20.98
C VAL A 18 17.83 -20.19 21.88
N GLU A 19 17.65 -20.20 23.20
CA GLU A 19 18.79 -20.30 24.14
C GLU A 19 19.37 -21.71 24.23
N ARG A 20 18.59 -22.77 23.97
CA ARG A 20 19.09 -24.15 23.99
C ARG A 20 19.89 -24.57 22.75
N GLU A 21 19.81 -23.84 21.64
CA GLU A 21 20.68 -24.10 20.46
C GLU A 21 21.97 -23.27 20.45
N ILE A 22 22.06 -22.21 21.27
CA ILE A 22 23.22 -21.30 21.30
C ILE A 22 24.22 -21.68 22.41
N GLU A 23 23.82 -22.39 23.46
CA GLU A 23 24.76 -22.96 24.46
C GLU A 23 25.37 -24.31 24.04
N GLU A 24 24.80 -25.03 23.06
CA GLU A 24 25.28 -26.37 22.67
C GLU A 24 26.32 -26.34 21.54
N LYS A 25 26.56 -25.17 20.92
CA LYS A 25 27.58 -24.99 19.87
C LYS A 25 28.50 -23.81 20.19
N GLY A 26 29.36 -24.00 21.20
CA GLY A 26 30.46 -23.09 21.51
C GLY A 26 31.40 -22.91 20.32
N ILE A 27 31.25 -21.80 19.58
CA ILE A 27 32.13 -21.43 18.47
C ILE A 27 32.59 -19.98 18.67
N GLU A 28 33.91 -19.82 18.82
CA GLU A 28 34.65 -18.56 18.87
C GLU A 28 34.65 -17.81 17.51
N PRO A 29 34.91 -16.48 17.50
CA PRO A 29 34.72 -15.64 16.32
C PRO A 29 35.89 -15.75 15.33
N SER A 30 35.61 -15.84 14.02
CA SER A 30 36.65 -15.69 12.99
C SER A 30 36.30 -14.70 11.86
N GLU A 31 37.26 -13.80 11.61
CA GLU A 31 37.62 -13.05 10.39
C GLU A 31 36.57 -12.43 9.44
N GLY A 32 35.31 -12.26 9.84
CA GLY A 32 34.29 -11.59 9.01
C GLY A 32 34.43 -10.06 8.86
N ILE A 33 35.28 -9.40 9.65
CA ILE A 33 35.27 -7.93 9.81
C ILE A 33 36.08 -7.18 8.73
N LYS A 34 36.89 -7.85 7.89
CA LYS A 34 37.66 -7.17 6.83
C LYS A 34 36.94 -6.96 5.49
N LYS A 35 35.71 -7.45 5.29
CA LYS A 35 34.95 -7.27 4.03
C LYS A 35 33.91 -6.14 4.05
N MET A 36 33.72 -5.43 5.18
CA MET A 36 32.74 -4.32 5.26
C MET A 36 33.23 -2.98 4.67
N GLU A 37 34.52 -2.80 4.39
CA GLU A 37 35.01 -1.51 3.88
C GLU A 37 34.95 -1.37 2.34
N PHE A 38 34.86 -2.47 1.59
CA PHE A 38 34.69 -2.37 0.12
C PHE A 38 33.24 -2.24 -0.35
N SER A 39 32.25 -2.50 0.52
CA SER A 39 30.82 -2.41 0.19
C SER A 39 30.29 -0.96 0.19
N ARG A 40 30.89 -0.04 0.96
CA ARG A 40 30.44 1.36 1.02
C ARG A 40 30.84 2.23 -0.17
N GLN A 41 31.85 1.85 -0.96
CA GLN A 41 32.22 2.59 -2.17
C GLN A 41 31.40 2.20 -3.40
N VAL A 42 30.99 0.93 -3.52
CA VAL A 42 30.21 0.45 -4.68
C VAL A 42 28.77 1.00 -4.65
N ILE A 43 28.15 1.07 -3.46
CA ILE A 43 26.78 1.60 -3.32
C ILE A 43 26.72 3.09 -3.70
N ARG A 44 27.74 3.89 -3.38
CA ARG A 44 27.75 5.32 -3.69
C ARG A 44 27.87 5.60 -5.19
N ASN A 45 28.63 4.80 -5.94
CA ASN A 45 28.78 4.99 -7.39
C ASN A 45 27.55 4.49 -8.18
N VAL A 46 26.87 3.44 -7.71
CA VAL A 46 25.62 2.95 -8.34
C VAL A 46 24.46 3.92 -8.12
N VAL A 47 24.32 4.48 -6.92
CA VAL A 47 23.24 5.44 -6.60
C VAL A 47 23.42 6.76 -7.39
N ILE A 48 24.66 7.23 -7.57
CA ILE A 48 24.93 8.44 -8.37
C ILE A 48 24.72 8.16 -9.88
N GLY A 49 25.07 6.96 -10.37
CA GLY A 49 24.83 6.58 -11.77
C GLY A 49 23.35 6.52 -12.14
N VAL A 50 22.51 5.96 -11.27
CA VAL A 50 21.05 5.88 -11.49
C VAL A 50 20.39 7.26 -11.44
N LEU A 51 20.84 8.15 -10.54
CA LEU A 51 20.33 9.52 -10.44
C LEU A 51 20.64 10.37 -11.70
N VAL A 52 21.84 10.24 -12.27
CA VAL A 52 22.22 11.01 -13.47
C VAL A 52 21.48 10.52 -14.72
N VAL A 53 21.27 9.21 -14.87
CA VAL A 53 20.47 8.65 -15.97
C VAL A 53 18.99 9.02 -15.84
N GLY A 54 18.45 9.03 -14.61
CA GLY A 54 17.08 9.48 -14.33
C GLY A 54 16.83 10.94 -14.71
N ILE A 55 17.77 11.84 -14.41
CA ILE A 55 17.65 13.27 -14.76
C ILE A 55 17.74 13.48 -16.28
N LEU A 56 18.62 12.75 -16.99
CA LEU A 56 18.73 12.84 -18.45
C LEU A 56 17.47 12.28 -19.16
N ALA A 57 16.86 11.21 -18.65
CA ALA A 57 15.59 10.70 -19.15
C ALA A 57 14.44 11.70 -18.92
N PHE A 58 14.41 12.37 -17.76
CA PHE A 58 13.38 13.38 -17.45
C PHE A 58 13.50 14.64 -18.31
N MET A 59 14.73 15.09 -18.62
CA MET A 59 14.95 16.19 -19.55
C MET A 59 14.62 15.81 -21.00
N GLY A 60 14.87 14.56 -21.43
CA GLY A 60 14.51 14.06 -22.76
C GLY A 60 12.99 14.02 -22.99
N ILE A 61 12.21 13.56 -22.00
CA ILE A 61 10.74 13.51 -22.08
C ILE A 61 10.15 14.93 -22.05
N SER A 62 10.71 15.84 -21.25
CA SER A 62 10.28 17.25 -21.21
C SER A 62 10.60 17.99 -22.52
N TYR A 63 11.72 17.68 -23.18
CA TYR A 63 12.08 18.25 -24.48
C TYR A 63 11.17 17.75 -25.61
N PHE A 64 10.76 16.47 -25.58
CA PHE A 64 9.84 15.90 -26.59
C PHE A 64 8.38 16.35 -26.42
N ASN A 65 7.89 16.53 -25.19
CA ASN A 65 6.53 17.06 -24.96
C ASN A 65 6.37 18.53 -25.41
N ASN A 66 7.44 19.32 -25.42
CA ASN A 66 7.40 20.73 -25.84
C ASN A 66 7.35 20.93 -27.37
N LYS A 67 7.67 19.92 -28.19
CA LYS A 67 7.65 20.02 -29.67
C LYS A 67 6.35 19.52 -30.33
N ASN A 68 5.44 18.90 -29.58
CA ASN A 68 4.22 18.28 -30.12
C ASN A 68 2.93 19.01 -29.76
N GLN A 69 2.99 20.27 -29.30
CA GLN A 69 1.77 21.08 -29.19
C GLN A 69 1.36 21.62 -30.57
N PRO A 70 0.06 21.52 -30.94
CA PRO A 70 -0.46 22.23 -32.11
C PRO A 70 -0.34 23.76 -31.91
N PRO A 71 -0.20 24.55 -32.99
CA PRO A 71 0.10 25.98 -32.87
C PRO A 71 -1.06 26.70 -32.18
N VAL A 72 -0.75 27.38 -31.08
CA VAL A 72 -1.69 28.25 -30.36
C VAL A 72 -1.99 29.45 -31.26
N SER A 73 -3.26 29.60 -31.63
CA SER A 73 -3.77 30.76 -32.34
C SER A 73 -3.65 32.01 -31.46
N LEU A 74 -2.83 32.98 -31.90
CA LEU A 74 -2.71 34.30 -31.28
C LEU A 74 -4.05 35.03 -31.41
N THR A 75 -4.82 35.09 -30.33
CA THR A 75 -5.91 36.05 -30.23
C THR A 75 -5.39 37.30 -29.54
N THR A 76 -5.11 38.31 -30.35
CA THR A 76 -4.80 39.68 -29.96
C THR A 76 -5.96 40.24 -29.14
N THR A 77 -5.71 40.77 -27.94
CA THR A 77 -6.58 41.81 -27.39
C THR A 77 -5.72 42.95 -26.83
N SER A 78 -5.98 44.12 -27.38
CA SER A 78 -5.29 45.39 -27.23
C SER A 78 -5.30 45.92 -25.81
N THR A 79 -4.17 46.51 -25.42
CA THR A 79 -4.05 47.55 -24.40
C THR A 79 -4.99 48.72 -24.69
N LYS A 80 -5.81 49.13 -23.70
CA LYS A 80 -6.18 50.54 -23.50
C LYS A 80 -6.57 50.84 -22.05
N GLN A 81 -5.69 51.62 -21.45
CA GLN A 81 -5.79 52.60 -20.38
C GLN A 81 -7.21 53.01 -19.89
N SER A 82 -7.34 52.91 -18.57
CA SER A 82 -7.99 53.80 -17.57
C SER A 82 -9.12 54.74 -17.98
N THR A 83 -10.25 54.63 -17.26
CA THR A 83 -10.94 55.80 -16.70
C THR A 83 -11.72 55.39 -15.44
N GLU A 84 -11.49 56.13 -14.36
CA GLU A 84 -12.13 56.01 -13.05
C GLU A 84 -13.61 56.40 -13.13
N THR A 85 -14.49 55.66 -12.44
CA THR A 85 -15.53 56.28 -11.61
C THR A 85 -15.96 55.31 -10.51
N SER A 86 -15.78 55.77 -9.27
CA SER A 86 -16.36 55.30 -8.01
C SER A 86 -17.78 54.72 -8.11
N GLU A 87 -18.05 53.60 -7.43
CA GLU A 87 -18.68 53.57 -6.10
C GLU A 87 -18.94 52.14 -5.59
N ASN A 88 -18.76 51.95 -4.28
CA ASN A 88 -19.07 50.81 -3.41
C ASN A 88 -18.20 49.54 -3.47
N ALA A 89 -17.13 49.58 -2.68
CA ALA A 89 -16.41 48.41 -2.21
C ALA A 89 -16.98 47.92 -0.86
N THR A 90 -17.16 46.58 -0.79
CA THR A 90 -16.98 45.67 0.37
C THR A 90 -17.89 45.86 1.58
N GLU A 91 -18.57 44.82 2.09
CA GLU A 91 -17.98 43.52 2.45
C GLU A 91 -18.88 42.35 2.04
N THR A 92 -18.53 41.65 0.96
CA THR A 92 -18.87 40.23 0.86
C THR A 92 -17.72 39.48 1.49
N SER A 93 -17.88 39.12 2.77
CA SER A 93 -16.98 38.20 3.45
C SER A 93 -16.86 36.93 2.62
N SER A 94 -15.74 36.83 1.92
CA SER A 94 -15.25 35.60 1.36
C SER A 94 -14.86 34.68 2.52
N GLN A 95 -15.85 34.03 3.13
CA GLN A 95 -15.64 32.76 3.81
C GLN A 95 -15.33 31.72 2.74
N ALA A 96 -14.10 31.75 2.24
CA ALA A 96 -13.47 30.54 1.77
C ALA A 96 -13.49 29.56 2.95
N ALA A 97 -14.06 28.37 2.72
CA ALA A 97 -14.27 27.34 3.71
C ALA A 97 -12.96 26.94 4.43
N GLN A 98 -12.67 27.58 5.57
CA GLN A 98 -11.79 27.06 6.61
C GLN A 98 -12.56 26.03 7.45
N GLY A 99 -12.94 24.91 6.82
CA GLY A 99 -13.91 23.97 7.38
C GLY A 99 -13.40 22.58 7.78
N SER A 100 -12.21 22.14 7.33
CA SER A 100 -11.79 20.72 7.49
C SER A 100 -10.50 20.51 8.30
N SER A 101 -9.62 21.52 8.44
CA SER A 101 -8.35 21.38 9.20
C SER A 101 -8.55 21.12 10.70
N ASP A 102 -9.74 21.37 11.22
CA ASP A 102 -10.03 21.23 12.65
C ASP A 102 -10.63 19.87 13.02
N HIS A 103 -11.06 19.04 12.07
CA HIS A 103 -11.78 17.80 12.39
C HIS A 103 -10.95 16.91 13.32
N LEU A 104 -9.75 16.54 12.88
CA LEU A 104 -8.85 15.69 13.67
C LEU A 104 -8.38 16.36 14.97
N LEU A 105 -8.31 17.69 15.01
CA LEU A 105 -7.91 18.45 16.20
C LEU A 105 -9.02 18.50 17.26
N LYS A 106 -10.30 18.44 16.84
CA LYS A 106 -11.47 18.44 17.73
C LYS A 106 -11.71 17.07 18.35
N LEU A 107 -11.34 16.01 17.64
CA LEU A 107 -11.50 14.64 18.13
C LEU A 107 -10.44 14.29 19.19
N SER A 108 -10.83 13.50 20.17
CA SER A 108 -9.90 12.78 21.03
C SER A 108 -9.17 11.67 20.26
N ALA A 109 -8.09 11.14 20.83
CA ALA A 109 -7.36 10.01 20.24
C ALA A 109 -8.26 8.77 20.08
N LYS A 110 -9.16 8.53 21.04
CA LYS A 110 -10.11 7.43 20.96
C LYS A 110 -11.12 7.63 19.83
N GLU A 111 -11.66 8.83 19.68
CA GLU A 111 -12.63 9.11 18.61
C GLU A 111 -12.00 8.99 17.22
N ARG A 112 -10.75 9.44 17.03
CA ARG A 112 -10.02 9.22 15.77
C ARG A 112 -9.80 7.73 15.48
N ALA A 113 -9.42 6.96 16.49
CA ALA A 113 -9.23 5.52 16.37
C ALA A 113 -10.55 4.79 16.01
N ASP A 114 -11.64 5.15 16.69
CA ASP A 114 -12.97 4.59 16.43
C ASP A 114 -13.43 4.96 15.00
N GLU A 115 -13.32 6.23 14.59
CA GLU A 115 -13.70 6.71 13.24
C GLU A 115 -12.86 6.04 12.13
N ALA A 116 -11.54 5.92 12.30
CA ALA A 116 -10.67 5.24 11.34
C ALA A 116 -11.02 3.74 11.22
N THR A 117 -11.37 3.10 12.34
CA THR A 117 -11.76 1.69 12.38
C THR A 117 -13.12 1.48 11.71
N GLU A 118 -14.09 2.37 11.92
CA GLU A 118 -15.38 2.34 11.25
C GLU A 118 -15.24 2.55 9.74
N ALA A 119 -14.34 3.44 9.30
CA ALA A 119 -14.04 3.62 7.89
C ALA A 119 -13.38 2.38 7.26
N PHE A 120 -12.46 1.74 7.98
CA PHE A 120 -11.89 0.46 7.55
C PHE A 120 -12.98 -0.61 7.43
N GLU A 121 -13.83 -0.75 8.45
CA GLU A 121 -14.93 -1.71 8.46
C GLU A 121 -15.91 -1.46 7.30
N SER A 122 -16.23 -0.19 7.04
CA SER A 122 -17.08 0.22 5.92
C SER A 122 -16.51 -0.21 4.57
N TRP A 123 -15.20 -0.07 4.34
CA TRP A 123 -14.53 -0.62 3.16
C TRP A 123 -14.50 -2.15 3.17
N TYR A 124 -14.09 -2.75 4.28
CA TYR A 124 -13.91 -4.19 4.40
C TYR A 124 -15.22 -4.97 4.22
N LYS A 125 -16.35 -4.37 4.60
CA LYS A 125 -17.71 -4.91 4.40
C LYS A 125 -18.40 -4.41 3.13
N SER A 126 -17.77 -3.56 2.31
CA SER A 126 -18.37 -3.07 1.06
C SER A 126 -18.38 -4.11 -0.08
N PHE A 127 -17.83 -5.29 0.15
CA PHE A 127 -17.81 -6.42 -0.78
C PHE A 127 -18.11 -7.71 -0.03
N SER A 128 -18.58 -8.75 -0.72
CA SER A 128 -18.81 -10.05 -0.07
C SER A 128 -17.54 -10.91 -0.13
N ASN A 129 -17.39 -11.82 0.85
CA ASN A 129 -16.31 -12.79 0.81
C ASN A 129 -16.43 -13.66 -0.45
N GLY A 130 -15.38 -13.71 -1.27
CA GLY A 130 -15.38 -14.44 -2.54
C GLY A 130 -15.86 -13.63 -3.75
N ASP A 131 -16.16 -12.34 -3.60
CA ASP A 131 -16.48 -11.45 -4.73
C ASP A 131 -15.39 -11.55 -5.81
N VAL A 132 -15.79 -11.85 -7.05
CA VAL A 132 -14.87 -11.98 -8.19
C VAL A 132 -14.45 -10.59 -8.65
N VAL A 133 -13.13 -10.38 -8.79
CA VAL A 133 -12.54 -9.11 -9.25
C VAL A 133 -11.78 -9.23 -10.56
N LEU A 134 -11.37 -10.44 -10.96
CA LEU A 134 -10.86 -10.71 -12.30
C LEU A 134 -11.29 -12.11 -12.71
N GLU A 135 -11.81 -12.23 -13.93
CA GLU A 135 -12.17 -13.50 -14.54
C GLU A 135 -11.64 -13.58 -15.96
N ILE A 136 -11.09 -14.75 -16.31
CA ILE A 136 -10.68 -15.11 -17.67
C ILE A 136 -11.58 -16.19 -18.23
N ASN A 137 -11.71 -16.23 -19.55
CA ASN A 137 -12.39 -17.34 -20.22
C ASN A 137 -11.60 -18.64 -20.02
N LYS A 138 -12.28 -19.75 -19.74
CA LYS A 138 -11.67 -21.10 -19.59
C LYS A 138 -10.81 -21.52 -20.79
N GLU A 139 -11.13 -21.03 -21.98
CA GLU A 139 -10.36 -21.29 -23.20
C GLU A 139 -8.93 -20.74 -23.11
N LEU A 140 -8.70 -19.70 -22.29
CA LEU A 140 -7.37 -19.11 -22.05
C LEU A 140 -6.47 -19.97 -21.16
N LEU A 141 -6.98 -21.08 -20.61
CA LEU A 141 -6.17 -22.07 -19.90
C LEU A 141 -5.46 -23.04 -20.86
N LYS A 142 -5.87 -23.10 -22.13
CA LYS A 142 -5.29 -24.03 -23.11
C LYS A 142 -3.94 -23.51 -23.58
N GLU A 143 -2.97 -24.41 -23.68
CA GLU A 143 -1.65 -24.08 -24.20
C GLU A 143 -1.73 -23.53 -25.63
N GLY A 144 -1.07 -22.40 -25.89
CA GLY A 144 -1.07 -21.76 -27.20
C GLY A 144 -2.34 -20.97 -27.58
N SER A 145 -3.28 -20.74 -26.65
CA SER A 145 -4.54 -20.01 -26.92
C SER A 145 -4.39 -18.50 -27.20
N GLY A 146 -3.16 -17.98 -27.33
CA GLY A 146 -2.88 -16.55 -27.30
C GLY A 146 -3.05 -16.02 -25.87
N GLY A 147 -2.01 -16.24 -25.04
CA GLY A 147 -2.06 -15.88 -23.62
C GLY A 147 -2.33 -14.39 -23.40
N THR A 148 -3.04 -14.06 -22.32
CA THR A 148 -3.13 -12.66 -21.84
C THR A 148 -1.82 -12.30 -21.18
N SER A 149 -1.23 -11.16 -21.54
CA SER A 149 0.05 -10.76 -20.94
C SER A 149 -0.11 -10.45 -19.45
N PRO A 150 0.92 -10.64 -18.61
CA PRO A 150 0.85 -10.27 -17.20
C PRO A 150 0.44 -8.82 -16.98
N ILE A 151 0.91 -7.90 -17.84
CA ILE A 151 0.59 -6.46 -17.76
C ILE A 151 -0.89 -6.22 -18.01
N GLU A 152 -1.50 -6.89 -18.99
CA GLU A 152 -2.94 -6.77 -19.27
C GLU A 152 -3.78 -7.29 -18.10
N LEU A 153 -3.41 -8.44 -17.52
CA LEU A 153 -4.12 -9.01 -16.36
C LEU A 153 -4.03 -8.08 -15.16
N GLN A 154 -2.85 -7.53 -14.88
CA GLN A 154 -2.62 -6.58 -13.80
C GLN A 154 -3.41 -5.30 -14.01
N THR A 155 -3.36 -4.71 -15.21
CA THR A 155 -4.08 -3.48 -15.54
C THR A 155 -5.58 -3.68 -15.35
N LYS A 156 -6.14 -4.75 -15.90
CA LYS A 156 -7.57 -5.07 -15.76
C LYS A 156 -7.98 -5.31 -14.31
N LEU A 157 -7.13 -5.99 -13.52
CA LEU A 157 -7.37 -6.20 -12.10
C LEU A 157 -7.40 -4.87 -11.33
N ILE A 158 -6.44 -3.99 -11.57
CA ILE A 158 -6.37 -2.66 -10.94
C ILE A 158 -7.59 -1.81 -11.34
N ASP A 159 -7.98 -1.80 -12.61
CA ASP A 159 -9.13 -1.04 -13.09
C ASP A 159 -10.44 -1.51 -12.44
N ASN A 160 -10.62 -2.83 -12.31
CA ASN A 160 -11.77 -3.41 -11.62
C ASN A 160 -11.79 -3.03 -10.12
N LEU A 161 -10.62 -3.02 -9.46
CA LEU A 161 -10.50 -2.59 -8.06
C LEU A 161 -10.78 -1.09 -7.90
N LYS A 162 -10.34 -0.24 -8.84
CA LYS A 162 -10.67 1.19 -8.87
C LYS A 162 -12.15 1.44 -9.00
N ALA A 163 -12.80 0.75 -9.94
CA ALA A 163 -14.25 0.85 -10.13
C ALA A 163 -15.03 0.38 -8.89
N LYS A 164 -14.53 -0.63 -8.16
CA LYS A 164 -15.22 -1.21 -7.00
C LYS A 164 -15.03 -0.42 -5.71
N PHE A 165 -13.81 0.03 -5.41
CA PHE A 165 -13.51 0.68 -4.13
C PHE A 165 -13.65 2.20 -4.18
N GLY A 166 -13.42 2.81 -5.35
CA GLY A 166 -13.51 4.26 -5.52
C GLY A 166 -12.71 5.00 -4.47
N ASP A 167 -13.38 5.94 -3.79
CA ASP A 167 -12.78 6.85 -2.83
C ASP A 167 -12.62 6.27 -1.41
N LYS A 168 -12.90 4.98 -1.17
CA LYS A 168 -12.68 4.32 0.13
C LYS A 168 -11.21 3.99 0.39
N VAL A 169 -10.41 3.94 -0.67
CA VAL A 169 -8.97 3.72 -0.62
C VAL A 169 -8.28 4.92 -1.27
N SER A 170 -7.03 5.18 -0.89
CA SER A 170 -6.24 6.26 -1.48
C SER A 170 -5.59 5.82 -2.80
N ASP A 171 -5.10 6.78 -3.60
CA ASP A 171 -4.44 6.45 -4.87
C ASP A 171 -3.19 5.57 -4.67
N ASP A 172 -2.44 5.80 -3.58
CA ASP A 172 -1.25 5.01 -3.26
C ASP A 172 -1.57 3.53 -2.91
N PHE A 173 -2.82 3.20 -2.57
CA PHE A 173 -3.29 1.82 -2.49
C PHE A 173 -3.07 1.09 -3.82
N TYR A 174 -3.51 1.69 -4.92
CA TYR A 174 -3.38 1.09 -6.25
C TYR A 174 -1.93 1.10 -6.72
N THR A 175 -1.17 2.14 -6.41
CA THR A 175 0.28 2.21 -6.72
C THR A 175 1.08 1.14 -5.97
N GLY A 176 0.80 0.93 -4.69
CA GLY A 176 1.43 -0.13 -3.88
C GLY A 176 1.11 -1.51 -4.44
N LEU A 177 -0.16 -1.76 -4.78
CA LEU A 177 -0.58 -3.04 -5.37
C LEU A 177 0.06 -3.30 -6.75
N GLN A 178 0.12 -2.28 -7.60
CA GLN A 178 0.79 -2.39 -8.91
C GLN A 178 2.29 -2.66 -8.76
N THR A 179 2.95 -2.01 -7.80
CA THR A 179 4.36 -2.26 -7.47
C THR A 179 4.58 -3.71 -7.04
N SER A 180 3.71 -4.22 -6.16
CA SER A 180 3.71 -5.63 -5.77
C SER A 180 3.58 -6.57 -6.98
N PHE A 181 2.69 -6.29 -7.93
CA PHE A 181 2.52 -7.13 -9.12
C PHE A 181 3.69 -7.10 -10.11
N ASN A 182 4.45 -6.01 -10.18
CA ASN A 182 5.66 -5.96 -11.02
C ASN A 182 6.68 -7.03 -10.60
N PHE A 183 6.71 -7.34 -9.30
CA PHE A 183 7.59 -8.33 -8.71
C PHE A 183 6.94 -9.69 -8.49
N ASN A 184 5.61 -9.72 -8.42
CA ASN A 184 4.80 -10.90 -8.12
C ASN A 184 3.64 -10.98 -9.11
N PRO A 185 3.89 -11.43 -10.35
CA PRO A 185 3.00 -11.18 -11.46
C PRO A 185 1.69 -11.96 -11.39
N VAL A 186 0.62 -11.32 -11.88
CA VAL A 186 -0.64 -12.00 -12.23
C VAL A 186 -0.44 -12.71 -13.56
N ILE A 187 -0.61 -14.04 -13.59
CA ILE A 187 -0.32 -14.90 -14.74
C ILE A 187 -1.39 -15.97 -14.94
N VAL A 188 -1.37 -16.60 -16.12
CA VAL A 188 -2.05 -17.88 -16.35
C VAL A 188 -1.00 -18.98 -16.35
N ASP A 189 -0.94 -19.73 -15.26
CA ASP A 189 -0.06 -20.88 -15.07
C ASP A 189 -0.71 -22.15 -15.65
N SER A 190 0.08 -23.08 -16.19
CA SER A 190 -0.43 -24.27 -16.85
C SER A 190 -1.11 -25.27 -15.91
N ALA A 191 -0.72 -25.30 -14.62
CA ALA A 191 -1.31 -26.18 -13.62
C ALA A 191 -2.34 -25.44 -12.75
N LYS A 192 -1.95 -24.27 -12.22
CA LYS A 192 -2.77 -23.47 -11.30
C LYS A 192 -3.89 -22.71 -12.03
N GLY A 193 -3.73 -22.42 -13.32
CA GLY A 193 -4.57 -21.49 -14.07
C GLY A 193 -4.27 -20.03 -13.74
N LEU A 194 -5.28 -19.16 -13.79
CA LEU A 194 -5.16 -17.75 -13.38
C LEU A 194 -4.71 -17.66 -11.91
N THR A 195 -3.56 -17.07 -11.64
CA THR A 195 -3.00 -16.95 -10.29
C THR A 195 -2.15 -15.69 -10.14
N ILE A 196 -1.80 -15.35 -8.90
CA ILE A 196 -0.74 -14.40 -8.56
C ILE A 196 0.49 -15.23 -8.16
N SER A 197 1.62 -15.03 -8.83
CA SER A 197 2.83 -15.82 -8.59
C SER A 197 3.76 -15.08 -7.63
N LYS A 198 4.08 -15.69 -6.48
CA LYS A 198 5.15 -15.21 -5.61
C LYS A 198 6.49 -15.48 -6.26
N GLN A 199 7.20 -14.43 -6.68
CA GLN A 199 8.51 -14.54 -7.35
C GLN A 199 9.60 -13.70 -6.70
N ASN A 200 9.23 -12.72 -5.86
CA ASN A 200 10.19 -11.87 -5.17
C ASN A 200 10.55 -12.43 -3.80
N ASP A 201 11.85 -12.39 -3.48
CA ASP A 201 12.41 -12.73 -2.18
C ASP A 201 12.09 -11.69 -1.11
N ASP A 202 11.91 -10.42 -1.52
CA ASP A 202 11.42 -9.36 -0.66
C ASP A 202 9.95 -9.62 -0.29
N GLN A 203 9.77 -10.12 0.94
CA GLN A 203 8.48 -10.47 1.51
C GLN A 203 7.53 -9.27 1.60
N SER A 204 8.05 -8.04 1.69
CA SER A 204 7.21 -6.83 1.76
C SER A 204 6.38 -6.64 0.49
N GLN A 205 6.91 -7.06 -0.67
CA GLN A 205 6.20 -6.99 -1.95
C GLN A 205 4.98 -7.93 -2.00
N TRP A 206 4.88 -8.90 -1.10
CA TRP A 206 3.75 -9.83 -1.03
C TRP A 206 2.64 -9.34 -0.09
N LEU A 207 2.90 -8.31 0.73
CA LEU A 207 1.94 -7.84 1.73
C LEU A 207 0.70 -7.20 1.09
N ASN A 208 0.84 -6.37 0.05
CA ASN A 208 -0.30 -5.65 -0.56
C ASN A 208 -1.38 -6.53 -1.17
N ILE A 209 -1.12 -7.82 -1.39
CA ILE A 209 -2.10 -8.76 -1.96
C ILE A 209 -2.83 -9.59 -0.89
N TRP A 210 -2.70 -9.23 0.40
CA TRP A 210 -3.25 -9.98 1.53
C TRP A 210 -4.75 -10.28 1.39
N PHE A 211 -5.52 -9.36 0.82
CA PHE A 211 -6.97 -9.45 0.62
C PHE A 211 -7.41 -10.18 -0.67
N LEU A 212 -6.45 -10.60 -1.52
CA LEU A 212 -6.70 -11.32 -2.78
C LEU A 212 -6.48 -12.82 -2.63
N ASN A 213 -7.23 -13.63 -3.37
CA ASN A 213 -7.04 -15.08 -3.46
C ASN A 213 -7.47 -15.62 -4.83
N THR A 214 -7.13 -16.87 -5.14
CA THR A 214 -7.75 -17.61 -6.23
C THR A 214 -8.97 -18.39 -5.73
N LEU A 215 -10.00 -18.56 -6.56
CA LEU A 215 -11.17 -19.36 -6.18
C LEU A 215 -10.80 -20.85 -6.04
N LYS A 216 -9.96 -21.36 -6.96
CA LYS A 216 -9.47 -22.74 -6.98
C LYS A 216 -7.95 -22.77 -6.91
N LYS A 217 -7.42 -23.91 -6.46
CA LYS A 217 -5.96 -24.17 -6.42
C LYS A 217 -5.42 -24.60 -7.79
N GLU A 218 -6.21 -25.30 -8.58
CA GLU A 218 -5.86 -25.86 -9.88
C GLU A 218 -6.89 -25.46 -10.94
N ALA A 219 -6.42 -25.25 -12.17
CA ALA A 219 -7.25 -24.82 -13.31
C ALA A 219 -8.19 -23.64 -12.97
N ASN A 220 -7.69 -22.68 -12.19
CA ASN A 220 -8.46 -21.53 -11.74
C ASN A 220 -8.69 -20.53 -12.87
N THR A 221 -9.82 -19.84 -12.86
CA THR A 221 -10.14 -18.77 -13.83
C THR A 221 -10.50 -17.45 -13.17
N GLN A 222 -10.47 -17.36 -11.84
CA GLN A 222 -11.02 -16.23 -11.09
C GLN A 222 -10.10 -15.79 -9.94
N ILE A 223 -9.82 -14.48 -9.86
CA ILE A 223 -9.27 -13.84 -8.66
C ILE A 223 -10.44 -13.26 -7.88
N VAL A 224 -10.44 -13.51 -6.57
CA VAL A 224 -11.51 -13.12 -5.64
C VAL A 224 -10.99 -12.29 -4.49
N LEU A 225 -11.87 -11.48 -3.92
CA LEU A 225 -11.64 -10.72 -2.69
C LEU A 225 -11.96 -11.58 -1.46
N ARG A 226 -11.24 -11.33 -0.36
CA ARG A 226 -11.43 -11.99 0.93
C ARG A 226 -11.60 -10.95 2.04
N ASN A 227 -12.66 -11.10 2.83
CA ASN A 227 -12.92 -10.25 4.00
C ASN A 227 -13.33 -11.04 5.26
N ASP A 228 -12.85 -12.27 5.36
CA ASP A 228 -13.13 -13.20 6.46
C ASP A 228 -11.96 -13.31 7.44
N PHE A 229 -11.10 -12.29 7.51
CA PHE A 229 -9.97 -12.24 8.44
C PHE A 229 -10.32 -11.38 9.66
N PRO A 230 -9.97 -11.81 10.89
CA PRO A 230 -10.06 -10.96 12.07
C PRO A 230 -9.20 -9.71 11.90
N TYR A 231 -9.72 -8.57 12.32
CA TYR A 231 -9.00 -7.30 12.35
C TYR A 231 -9.28 -6.56 13.66
N GLU A 232 -8.33 -5.71 14.06
CA GLU A 232 -8.45 -4.83 15.22
C GLU A 232 -7.67 -3.54 15.02
N TRP A 233 -8.09 -2.47 15.72
CA TRP A 233 -7.28 -1.26 15.82
C TRP A 233 -6.00 -1.55 16.62
N VAL A 234 -4.90 -0.94 16.21
CA VAL A 234 -3.59 -1.10 16.85
C VAL A 234 -3.10 0.25 17.34
N ASP A 235 -2.81 0.35 18.64
CA ASP A 235 -2.15 1.54 19.22
C ASP A 235 -0.70 1.62 18.75
N TRP A 236 -0.50 2.19 17.57
CA TRP A 236 0.83 2.32 17.00
C TRP A 236 1.66 3.38 17.73
N ARG A 237 1.05 4.46 18.19
CA ARG A 237 1.74 5.61 18.81
C ARG A 237 2.29 5.29 20.18
N ASN A 238 1.58 4.54 21.01
CA ASN A 238 2.00 4.33 22.40
C ASN A 238 2.53 2.92 22.66
N ASP A 239 2.27 1.96 21.80
CA ASP A 239 2.60 0.55 22.05
C ASP A 239 3.35 -0.10 20.88
N ALA A 240 2.66 -0.38 19.77
CA ALA A 240 3.19 -1.29 18.75
C ALA A 240 4.52 -0.80 18.15
N ARG A 241 4.70 0.50 17.90
CA ARG A 241 5.97 1.05 17.36
C ARG A 241 7.16 0.88 18.29
N HIS A 242 6.96 0.61 19.57
CA HIS A 242 8.03 0.42 20.55
C HIS A 242 8.39 -1.06 20.75
N ARG A 243 7.60 -1.98 20.19
CA ARG A 243 7.87 -3.42 20.24
C ARG A 243 8.98 -3.77 19.25
N ASP A 244 9.97 -4.57 19.68
CA ASP A 244 11.12 -4.94 18.87
C ASP A 244 10.75 -5.58 17.52
N ALA A 245 9.65 -6.34 17.49
CA ALA A 245 9.14 -6.98 16.28
C ALA A 245 8.61 -5.98 15.22
N TYR A 246 8.20 -4.77 15.62
CA TYR A 246 7.43 -3.85 14.76
C TYR A 246 8.05 -2.46 14.62
N LYS A 247 8.99 -2.09 15.48
CA LYS A 247 9.56 -0.73 15.56
C LYS A 247 10.16 -0.17 14.27
N ASN A 248 10.52 -1.05 13.33
CA ASN A 248 11.14 -0.68 12.06
C ASN A 248 10.15 -0.71 10.86
N ILE A 249 8.86 -0.99 11.10
CA ILE A 249 7.87 -1.17 10.03
C ILE A 249 7.41 0.17 9.44
N PHE A 250 6.93 1.10 10.28
CA PHE A 250 6.39 2.40 9.83
C PHE A 250 7.21 3.57 10.37
N THR A 251 8.45 3.69 9.89
CA THR A 251 9.39 4.74 10.32
C THR A 251 9.23 6.05 9.53
N GLN A 252 8.46 6.03 8.45
CA GLN A 252 8.23 7.17 7.55
C GLN A 252 7.17 8.16 8.04
N ILE A 253 6.43 7.84 9.11
CA ILE A 253 5.38 8.68 9.69
C ILE A 253 5.88 9.28 11.00
N ASP A 254 5.70 10.59 11.17
CA ASP A 254 5.93 11.27 12.46
C ASP A 254 4.75 10.99 13.40
N TRP A 255 4.77 9.81 14.03
CA TRP A 255 3.71 9.35 14.91
C TRP A 255 3.48 10.25 16.14
N ASP A 256 4.45 11.06 16.53
CA ASP A 256 4.33 11.95 17.69
C ASP A 256 3.52 13.21 17.38
N ASN A 257 3.54 13.69 16.13
CA ASN A 257 2.92 14.96 15.74
C ASN A 257 1.85 14.82 14.65
N ASP A 258 1.84 13.73 13.90
CA ASP A 258 0.91 13.52 12.80
C ASP A 258 -0.33 12.75 13.26
N LEU A 259 -1.48 13.43 13.27
CA LEU A 259 -2.78 12.86 13.63
C LEU A 259 -3.49 12.21 12.44
N GLY A 260 -2.99 12.40 11.21
CA GLY A 260 -3.64 12.01 9.97
C GLY A 260 -3.55 10.52 9.64
N TYR A 261 -2.94 9.71 10.52
CA TYR A 261 -2.71 8.28 10.30
C TYR A 261 -3.19 7.43 11.49
N GLU A 262 -3.82 6.31 11.20
CA GLU A 262 -4.17 5.26 12.19
C GLU A 262 -3.79 3.89 11.63
N VAL A 263 -3.70 2.87 12.49
CA VAL A 263 -3.26 1.52 12.08
C VAL A 263 -4.31 0.48 12.43
N VAL A 264 -4.62 -0.37 11.45
CA VAL A 264 -5.44 -1.57 11.62
C VAL A 264 -4.57 -2.80 11.44
N GLY A 265 -4.58 -3.70 12.42
CA GLY A 265 -3.93 -5.01 12.37
C GLY A 265 -4.89 -6.08 11.88
N ILE A 266 -4.40 -7.01 11.06
CA ILE A 266 -5.17 -8.12 10.50
C ILE A 266 -4.42 -9.41 10.81
N ASP A 267 -5.11 -10.38 11.39
CA ASP A 267 -4.57 -11.72 11.66
C ASP A 267 -4.90 -12.66 10.51
N LEU A 268 -3.86 -13.17 9.85
CA LEU A 268 -3.96 -14.10 8.73
C LEU A 268 -3.33 -15.47 9.07
N THR A 269 -2.90 -15.68 10.32
CA THR A 269 -2.16 -16.88 10.77
C THR A 269 -2.90 -18.18 10.44
N ASN A 270 -4.22 -18.16 10.60
CA ASN A 270 -5.09 -19.32 10.34
C ASN A 270 -5.81 -19.23 8.98
N SER A 271 -5.41 -18.30 8.11
CA SER A 271 -6.05 -18.11 6.81
C SER A 271 -5.77 -19.29 5.88
N LYS A 272 -6.82 -19.81 5.26
CA LYS A 272 -6.70 -20.82 4.19
C LYS A 272 -6.81 -20.13 2.84
N LYS A 273 -5.68 -19.69 2.32
CA LYS A 273 -5.55 -19.14 0.96
C LYS A 273 -5.03 -20.23 0.02
N ASN A 274 -5.38 -20.08 -1.27
CA ASN A 274 -4.90 -20.95 -2.34
C ASN A 274 -3.57 -20.45 -2.94
N ILE A 275 -3.22 -19.19 -2.66
CA ILE A 275 -1.92 -18.59 -2.89
C ILE A 275 -1.14 -18.49 -1.57
N GLU A 276 0.16 -18.24 -1.65
CA GLU A 276 1.03 -18.11 -0.48
C GLU A 276 0.46 -17.08 0.52
N GLY A 277 0.41 -17.46 1.79
CA GLY A 277 -0.13 -16.63 2.86
C GLY A 277 0.87 -15.62 3.41
N VAL A 278 0.36 -14.75 4.28
CA VAL A 278 1.11 -13.89 5.19
C VAL A 278 0.53 -14.15 6.59
N SER A 279 1.31 -13.93 7.64
CA SER A 279 0.87 -14.25 9.01
C SER A 279 0.10 -13.08 9.62
N ILE A 280 0.65 -11.88 9.55
CA ILE A 280 0.05 -10.65 10.10
C ILE A 280 0.30 -9.50 9.15
N VAL A 281 -0.70 -8.65 8.99
CA VAL A 281 -0.60 -7.40 8.22
C VAL A 281 -1.04 -6.22 9.08
N PHE A 282 -0.30 -5.12 9.00
CA PHE A 282 -0.68 -3.80 9.51
C PHE A 282 -0.98 -2.89 8.32
N VAL A 283 -2.18 -2.32 8.28
CA VAL A 283 -2.63 -1.40 7.22
C VAL A 283 -2.75 -0.01 7.80
N ILE A 284 -2.15 0.97 7.12
CA ILE A 284 -2.31 2.38 7.49
C ILE A 284 -3.62 2.92 6.92
N MET A 285 -4.42 3.51 7.78
CA MET A 285 -5.53 4.40 7.44
C MET A 285 -5.00 5.84 7.40
N LYS A 286 -5.41 6.62 6.39
CA LYS A 286 -5.06 8.04 6.27
C LYS A 286 -6.30 8.90 6.15
N TYR A 287 -6.37 9.96 6.94
CA TYR A 287 -7.41 10.98 6.77
C TYR A 287 -7.11 11.86 5.55
N ASN A 288 -8.10 12.04 4.69
CA ASN A 288 -8.00 12.88 3.51
C ASN A 288 -8.76 14.18 3.73
N ASP A 289 -8.05 15.26 4.06
CA ASP A 289 -8.63 16.59 4.33
C ASP A 289 -9.48 17.14 3.18
N LYS A 290 -9.23 16.71 1.94
CA LYS A 290 -10.01 17.17 0.78
C LYS A 290 -11.35 16.46 0.65
N LEU A 291 -11.42 15.20 1.10
CA LEU A 291 -12.61 14.37 1.05
C LEU A 291 -13.33 14.28 2.40
N ASP A 292 -12.72 14.84 3.44
CA ASP A 292 -13.20 14.87 4.83
C ASP A 292 -13.55 13.47 5.35
N LYS A 293 -12.64 12.51 5.12
CA LYS A 293 -12.82 11.10 5.51
C LYS A 293 -11.52 10.30 5.54
N TRP A 294 -11.56 9.19 6.27
CA TRP A 294 -10.50 8.18 6.28
C TRP A 294 -10.49 7.32 5.01
N GLN A 295 -9.29 6.97 4.55
CA GLN A 295 -9.06 6.08 3.42
C GLN A 295 -8.04 4.99 3.78
N VAL A 296 -8.21 3.80 3.22
CA VAL A 296 -7.21 2.72 3.31
C VAL A 296 -6.05 3.01 2.37
N THR A 297 -4.81 2.93 2.87
CA THR A 297 -3.61 3.24 2.07
C THR A 297 -2.92 1.99 1.52
N GLY A 298 -1.97 2.19 0.60
CA GLY A 298 -1.05 1.14 0.12
C GLY A 298 0.20 1.00 1.00
N SER A 299 0.32 1.81 2.04
CA SER A 299 1.40 1.70 3.01
C SER A 299 1.08 0.58 3.99
N ILE A 300 1.81 -0.53 3.84
CA ILE A 300 1.55 -1.78 4.52
C ILE A 300 2.81 -2.31 5.19
N GLY A 301 2.63 -2.97 6.32
CA GLY A 301 3.66 -3.65 7.07
C GLY A 301 3.18 -5.02 7.49
N GLY A 302 4.07 -5.91 7.92
CA GLY A 302 3.63 -7.23 8.34
C GLY A 302 4.75 -8.20 8.63
N ILE A 303 4.33 -9.37 9.10
CA ILE A 303 5.17 -10.54 9.27
C ILE A 303 4.68 -11.59 8.28
N VAL A 304 5.58 -12.04 7.41
CA VAL A 304 5.30 -13.10 6.43
C VAL A 304 5.66 -14.45 7.04
#